data_AF-A0A3P2ILQ9-F1
#
_entry.id   AF-A0A3P2ILQ9-F1
#
_cell.length_a   1.000
_cell.length_b   1.000
_cell.length_c   1.000
_cell.angle_alpha   90.00
_cell.angle_beta   90.00
_cell.angle_gamma   90.00
#
_symmetry.space_group_name_H-M   'P 1'
#
loop_
_entity.id
_entity.type
_entity.pdbx_description
1 polymer ?
#
loop_
_entity_poly.entity_id
_entity_poly.type
_entity_poly.pdbx_seq_one_letter_code
_entity_poly.pdbx_strand_id
1 'polypeptide(L)'
;MSQMNLHILNAQKKLTAHCEWLQINLTDTYEQAKRLMPIHSLDVVVKAGKFVIPEKGHLGFCPEAGVIYITVDPENSAFCKNDAHSIERMFVHELHHAVRWTGPGYGSTLGEVLVSEGLAGHFSIELFGGEPEPWESLHSDTIQPYYPQMLDV
;
A
#
# COMPACT_ATOMS: atom_id res chain seq x y z
N MET A 1 22.69 1.16 5.62
CA MET A 1 21.79 0.14 5.05
C MET A 1 20.38 0.68 5.18
N SER A 2 19.54 0.55 4.16
CA SER A 2 18.12 0.89 4.31
C SER A 2 17.45 -0.10 5.26
N GLN A 3 16.56 0.43 6.11
CA GLN A 3 15.90 -0.33 7.15
C GLN A 3 14.44 0.09 7.27
N MET A 4 13.56 -0.89 7.47
CA MET A 4 12.19 -0.68 7.91
C MET A 4 12.11 -0.82 9.43
N ASN A 5 11.53 0.17 10.10
CA ASN A 5 11.15 0.06 11.51
C ASN A 5 9.64 -0.15 11.61
N LEU A 6 9.23 -1.31 12.13
CA LEU A 6 7.81 -1.65 12.29
C LEU A 6 7.31 -1.29 13.70
N HIS A 7 6.28 -0.45 13.76
CA HIS A 7 5.64 0.02 14.99
C HIS A 7 4.20 -0.49 15.05
N ILE A 8 3.95 -1.53 15.85
CA ILE A 8 2.58 -2.03 16.09
C ILE A 8 2.00 -1.34 17.32
N LEU A 9 1.03 -0.44 17.12
CA LEU A 9 0.37 0.32 18.18
C LEU A 9 -0.62 -0.55 18.96
N ASN A 10 -0.11 -1.32 19.92
CA ASN A 10 -0.88 -2.35 20.63
C ASN A 10 -1.08 -2.10 22.14
N ALA A 11 -1.08 -0.84 22.60
CA ALA A 11 -1.24 -0.53 24.03
C ALA A 11 -2.55 -1.08 24.64
N GLN A 12 -3.62 -1.15 23.85
CA GLN A 12 -4.91 -1.72 24.26
C GLN A 12 -5.05 -3.23 23.99
N LYS A 13 -3.97 -3.90 23.58
CA LYS A 13 -3.91 -5.34 23.26
C LYS A 13 -4.81 -5.81 22.11
N LYS A 14 -5.42 -4.89 21.34
CA LYS A 14 -6.31 -5.18 20.21
C LYS A 14 -5.65 -5.95 19.06
N LEU A 15 -4.33 -5.86 18.92
CA LEU A 15 -3.56 -6.52 17.86
C LEU A 15 -2.73 -7.69 18.37
N THR A 16 -2.81 -8.03 19.66
CA THR A 16 -1.91 -9.02 20.30
C THR A 16 -1.93 -10.37 19.57
N ALA A 17 -3.10 -10.84 19.16
CA ALA A 17 -3.25 -12.11 18.44
C ALA A 17 -2.68 -12.08 17.02
N HIS A 18 -2.41 -10.88 16.47
CA HIS A 18 -2.01 -10.68 15.08
C HIS A 18 -0.59 -10.12 14.95
N CYS A 19 0.10 -9.79 16.06
CA CYS A 19 1.42 -9.16 16.03
C CYS A 19 2.45 -9.97 15.24
N GLU A 20 2.54 -11.27 15.51
CA GLU A 20 3.49 -12.15 14.81
C GLU A 20 3.18 -12.25 13.32
N TRP A 21 1.90 -12.44 12.97
CA TRP A 21 1.47 -12.48 11.58
C TRP A 21 1.78 -11.18 10.84
N LEU A 22 1.47 -10.02 11.43
CA LEU A 22 1.80 -8.70 10.87
C LEU A 22 3.31 -8.54 10.69
N GLN A 23 4.09 -8.92 11.70
CA GLN A 23 5.54 -8.77 11.67
C GLN A 23 6.17 -9.61 10.55
N ILE A 24 5.75 -10.87 10.40
CA ILE A 24 6.24 -11.77 9.35
C ILE A 24 5.86 -11.21 7.97
N ASN A 25 4.57 -11.00 7.71
CA ASN A 25 4.12 -10.60 6.37
C ASN A 25 4.71 -9.26 5.93
N LEU A 26 4.75 -8.25 6.81
CA LEU A 26 5.30 -6.94 6.45
C LEU A 26 6.82 -6.97 6.29
N THR A 27 7.56 -7.69 7.14
CA THR A 27 9.02 -7.77 7.04
C THR A 27 9.46 -8.56 5.80
N ASP A 28 8.83 -9.71 5.55
CA ASP A 28 9.14 -10.53 4.38
C ASP A 28 8.78 -9.81 3.07
N THR A 29 7.68 -9.07 3.06
CA THR A 29 7.28 -8.23 1.93
C THR A 29 8.27 -7.10 1.67
N TYR A 30 8.72 -6.41 2.73
CA TYR A 30 9.75 -5.38 2.60
C TYR A 30 11.05 -5.94 1.99
N GLU A 31 11.50 -7.11 2.46
CA GLU A 31 12.71 -7.76 1.92
C GLU A 31 12.53 -8.25 0.47
N GLN A 32 11.33 -8.60 0.04
CA GLN A 32 11.02 -8.86 -1.36
C GLN A 32 11.08 -7.58 -2.19
N ALA A 33 10.39 -6.51 -1.77
CA ALA A 33 10.34 -5.24 -2.49
C ALA A 33 11.71 -4.58 -2.65
N LYS A 34 12.55 -4.63 -1.61
CA LYS A 34 13.92 -4.08 -1.61
C LYS A 34 14.85 -4.74 -2.64
N ARG A 35 14.52 -5.94 -3.15
CA ARG A 35 15.28 -6.61 -4.22
C ARG A 35 15.01 -6.03 -5.61
N LEU A 36 13.86 -5.38 -5.80
CA LEU A 36 13.43 -4.85 -7.09
C LEU A 36 13.52 -3.32 -7.17
N MET A 37 13.40 -2.63 -6.04
CA MET A 37 13.46 -1.17 -5.97
C MET A 37 14.31 -0.70 -4.77
N PRO A 38 15.16 0.35 -4.91
CA PRO A 38 15.92 0.90 -3.80
C PRO A 38 15.01 1.66 -2.82
N ILE A 39 14.58 0.98 -1.77
CA ILE A 39 13.73 1.57 -0.73
C ILE A 39 14.61 2.28 0.31
N HIS A 40 14.28 3.54 0.63
CA HIS A 40 14.95 4.31 1.68
C HIS A 40 14.50 3.83 3.07
N SER A 41 15.21 4.22 4.13
CA SER A 41 14.75 3.89 5.48
C SER A 41 13.40 4.55 5.77
N LEU A 42 12.49 3.82 6.40
CA LEU A 42 11.15 4.28 6.71
C LEU A 42 10.57 3.64 7.98
N ASP A 43 9.58 4.30 8.56
CA ASP A 43 8.75 3.79 9.63
C ASP A 43 7.42 3.24 9.07
N VAL A 44 7.02 2.06 9.52
CA VAL A 44 5.71 1.47 9.21
C VAL A 44 4.90 1.42 10.49
N VAL A 45 3.78 2.13 10.54
CA VAL A 45 2.96 2.29 11.74
C VAL A 45 1.64 1.54 11.55
N VAL A 46 1.45 0.46 12.31
CA VAL A 46 0.23 -0.35 12.27
C VAL A 46 -0.68 0.02 13.44
N LYS A 47 -1.94 0.35 13.15
CA LYS A 47 -2.97 0.63 14.17
C LYS A 47 -4.24 -0.18 13.96
N ALA A 48 -4.91 -0.51 15.06
CA ALA A 48 -6.27 -1.04 15.01
C ALA A 48 -7.26 0.07 14.63
N GLY A 49 -8.21 -0.21 13.75
CA GLY A 49 -9.27 0.73 13.37
C GLY A 49 -10.35 0.11 12.48
N LYS A 50 -11.49 0.78 12.36
CA LYS A 50 -12.64 0.32 11.56
C LYS A 50 -12.69 0.90 10.14
N PHE A 51 -11.87 1.91 9.85
CA PHE A 51 -11.74 2.48 8.52
C PHE A 51 -10.75 1.64 7.71
N VAL A 52 -11.29 0.61 7.05
CA VAL A 52 -10.57 -0.39 6.27
C VAL A 52 -11.40 -0.73 5.02
N ILE A 53 -10.78 -1.37 4.03
CA ILE A 53 -11.53 -1.98 2.93
C ILE A 53 -12.27 -3.20 3.49
N PRO A 54 -13.61 -3.26 3.45
CA PRO A 54 -14.38 -4.33 4.11
C PRO A 54 -13.99 -5.74 3.68
N GLU A 55 -13.69 -5.92 2.40
CA GLU A 55 -13.31 -7.19 1.78
C GLU A 55 -11.90 -7.66 2.15
N LYS A 56 -11.06 -6.77 2.71
CA LYS A 56 -9.65 -7.04 3.05
C LYS A 56 -9.35 -6.93 4.54
N GLY A 57 -10.14 -6.14 5.27
CA GLY A 57 -9.92 -5.89 6.70
C GLY A 57 -8.71 -4.99 7.00
N HIS A 58 -8.10 -4.37 5.99
CA HIS A 58 -6.99 -3.44 6.14
C HIS A 58 -7.05 -2.29 5.11
N LEU A 59 -6.21 -1.28 5.32
CA LEU A 59 -5.99 -0.13 4.43
C LEU A 59 -4.58 0.42 4.65
N GLY A 60 -3.89 0.78 3.56
CA GLY A 60 -2.61 1.48 3.53
C GLY A 60 -2.77 2.99 3.32
N PHE A 61 -1.76 3.75 3.75
CA PHE A 61 -1.66 5.18 3.48
C PHE A 61 -0.23 5.68 3.63
N CYS A 62 0.35 6.23 2.57
CA CYS A 62 1.66 6.86 2.55
C CYS A 62 1.57 8.37 2.20
N PRO A 63 1.46 9.27 3.19
CA PRO A 63 1.30 10.71 2.95
C PRO A 63 2.58 11.42 2.50
N GLU A 64 3.75 10.84 2.79
CA GLU A 64 5.05 11.45 2.57
C GLU A 64 6.16 10.40 2.55
N ALA A 65 7.37 10.84 2.20
CA ALA A 65 8.56 9.99 2.25
C ALA A 65 8.86 9.55 3.69
N GLY A 66 9.21 8.28 3.86
CA GLY A 66 9.74 7.77 5.13
C GLY A 66 8.70 7.29 6.14
N VAL A 67 7.40 7.38 5.85
CA VAL A 67 6.36 6.79 6.72
C VAL A 67 5.22 6.15 5.94
N ILE A 68 4.78 4.98 6.40
CA ILE A 68 3.57 4.31 5.93
C ILE A 68 2.68 4.01 7.13
N TYR A 69 1.40 4.33 7.01
CA TYR A 69 0.37 3.99 7.98
C TYR A 69 -0.46 2.81 7.47
N ILE A 70 -0.66 1.82 8.34
CA ILE A 70 -1.52 0.68 8.07
C ILE A 70 -2.62 0.66 9.12
N THR A 71 -3.87 0.71 8.68
CA THR A 71 -5.03 0.47 9.55
C THR A 71 -5.52 -0.96 9.32
N VAL A 72 -5.70 -1.71 10.40
CA VAL A 72 -6.25 -3.08 10.35
C VAL A 72 -7.45 -3.20 11.29
N ASP A 73 -8.45 -3.97 10.89
CA ASP A 73 -9.57 -4.33 11.75
C ASP A 73 -9.41 -5.79 12.23
N PRO A 74 -8.97 -6.02 13.48
CA PRO A 74 -8.78 -7.39 13.99
C PRO A 74 -10.08 -8.20 14.08
N GLU A 75 -11.24 -7.54 14.10
CA GLU A 75 -12.55 -8.21 14.14
C GLU A 75 -13.10 -8.47 12.73
N ASN A 76 -12.45 -7.97 11.68
CA ASN A 76 -12.89 -8.22 10.32
C ASN A 76 -12.48 -9.63 9.89
N SER A 77 -13.46 -10.44 9.51
CA SER A 77 -13.25 -11.83 9.11
C SER A 77 -12.36 -12.04 7.88
N ALA A 78 -12.13 -11.00 7.07
CA ALA A 78 -11.23 -11.04 5.92
C ALA A 78 -9.76 -10.79 6.28
N PHE A 79 -9.50 -10.10 7.40
CA PHE A 79 -8.17 -9.54 7.70
C PHE A 79 -7.03 -10.57 7.62
N CYS A 80 -7.11 -11.65 8.39
CA CYS A 80 -6.08 -12.69 8.38
C CYS A 80 -6.37 -13.83 7.38
N LYS A 81 -7.50 -13.80 6.66
CA LYS A 81 -7.69 -14.72 5.51
C LYS A 81 -6.67 -14.39 4.42
N ASN A 82 -6.41 -13.10 4.25
CA ASN A 82 -5.38 -12.58 3.37
C ASN A 82 -5.46 -13.14 1.94
N ASP A 83 -6.69 -13.20 1.41
CA ASP A 83 -6.95 -13.76 0.10
C ASP A 83 -6.06 -13.07 -0.94
N ALA A 84 -5.39 -13.87 -1.79
CA ALA A 84 -4.49 -13.40 -2.84
C ALA A 84 -3.39 -12.42 -2.37
N HIS A 85 -2.83 -12.61 -1.17
CA HIS A 85 -1.76 -11.77 -0.63
C HIS A 85 -2.18 -10.29 -0.44
N SER A 86 -3.43 -10.07 -0.05
CA SER A 86 -4.01 -8.72 0.01
C SER A 86 -3.21 -7.72 0.84
N ILE A 87 -2.63 -8.11 1.98
CA ILE A 87 -1.87 -7.19 2.85
C ILE A 87 -0.49 -6.88 2.26
N GLU A 88 0.17 -7.87 1.66
CA GLU A 88 1.47 -7.72 1.04
C GLU A 88 1.36 -6.84 -0.21
N ARG A 89 0.35 -7.08 -1.05
CA ARG A 89 0.04 -6.27 -2.24
C ARG A 89 -0.21 -4.81 -1.89
N MET A 90 -1.07 -4.56 -0.89
CA MET A 90 -1.32 -3.21 -0.39
C MET A 90 -0.04 -2.59 0.15
N PHE A 91 0.75 -3.34 0.93
CA PHE A 91 1.96 -2.78 1.52
C PHE A 91 3.02 -2.43 0.46
N VAL A 92 3.16 -3.22 -0.60
CA VAL A 92 4.04 -2.92 -1.74
C VAL A 92 3.57 -1.69 -2.52
N HIS A 93 2.26 -1.52 -2.69
CA HIS A 93 1.69 -0.30 -3.26
C HIS A 93 2.14 0.95 -2.47
N GLU A 94 2.02 0.91 -1.14
CA GLU A 94 2.45 2.01 -0.29
C GLU A 94 3.98 2.20 -0.25
N LEU A 95 4.77 1.11 -0.32
CA LEU A 95 6.23 1.21 -0.45
C LEU A 95 6.64 1.91 -1.74
N HIS A 96 5.90 1.67 -2.83
CA HIS A 96 6.11 2.38 -4.08
C HIS A 96 5.82 3.88 -3.93
N HIS A 97 4.74 4.27 -3.26
CA HIS A 97 4.50 5.67 -2.91
C HIS A 97 5.62 6.26 -2.06
N ALA A 98 6.08 5.56 -1.03
CA ALA A 98 7.16 6.04 -0.15
C ALA A 98 8.45 6.33 -0.92
N VAL A 99 8.81 5.49 -1.89
CA VAL A 99 9.97 5.75 -2.78
C VAL A 99 9.66 6.88 -3.75
N ARG A 100 8.45 6.95 -4.31
CA ARG A 100 8.09 8.01 -5.24
C ARG A 100 8.14 9.40 -4.58
N TRP A 101 7.75 9.49 -3.31
CA TRP A 101 7.83 10.72 -2.51
C TRP A 101 9.27 11.24 -2.34
N THR A 102 10.30 10.41 -2.44
CA THR A 102 11.70 10.86 -2.41
C THR A 102 12.19 11.36 -3.78
N GLY A 103 11.43 11.12 -4.84
CA GLY A 103 11.72 11.55 -6.20
C GLY A 103 10.68 12.55 -6.73
N PRO A 104 9.89 12.19 -7.76
CA PRO A 104 8.97 13.12 -8.42
C PRO A 104 7.76 13.53 -7.55
N GLY A 105 7.54 12.88 -6.41
CA GLY A 105 6.35 13.10 -5.59
C GLY A 105 5.10 12.39 -6.15
N TYR A 106 4.00 12.50 -5.40
CA TYR A 106 2.74 11.85 -5.73
C TYR A 106 2.08 12.40 -7.02
N GLY A 107 2.21 13.71 -7.26
CA GLY A 107 1.55 14.39 -8.37
C GLY A 107 0.57 15.45 -7.88
N SER A 108 0.35 16.45 -8.72
CA SER A 108 -0.52 17.61 -8.50
C SER A 108 -1.63 17.74 -9.54
N THR A 109 -1.49 17.04 -10.68
CA THR A 109 -2.50 16.97 -11.74
C THR A 109 -3.12 15.58 -11.81
N LEU A 110 -4.28 15.45 -12.47
CA LEU A 110 -4.95 14.16 -12.64
C LEU A 110 -4.05 13.16 -13.36
N GLY A 111 -3.33 13.60 -14.41
CA GLY A 111 -2.41 12.75 -15.17
C GLY A 111 -1.25 12.24 -14.31
N GLU A 112 -0.65 13.12 -13.51
CA GLU A 112 0.45 12.74 -12.61
C GLU A 112 0.00 11.72 -11.55
N VAL A 113 -1.18 11.92 -10.96
CA VAL A 113 -1.74 11.01 -9.96
C VAL A 113 -2.08 9.65 -10.57
N LEU A 114 -2.66 9.60 -11.77
CA LEU A 114 -2.93 8.33 -12.47
C LEU A 114 -1.65 7.55 -12.76
N VAL A 115 -0.58 8.23 -13.13
CA VAL A 115 0.74 7.60 -13.30
C VAL A 115 1.28 7.10 -11.95
N SER A 116 1.14 7.88 -10.88
CA SER A 116 1.58 7.49 -9.53
C SER A 116 0.87 6.23 -9.04
N GLU A 117 -0.46 6.22 -9.06
CA GLU A 117 -1.29 5.08 -8.65
C GLU A 117 -1.07 3.86 -9.56
N GLY A 118 -1.06 4.08 -10.88
CA GLY A 118 -0.88 3.00 -11.84
C GLY A 118 0.47 2.29 -11.69
N LEU A 119 1.55 3.05 -11.47
CA LEU A 119 2.87 2.45 -11.22
C LEU A 119 2.92 1.68 -9.89
N ALA A 120 2.27 2.19 -8.84
CA ALA A 120 2.21 1.50 -7.55
C ALA A 120 1.43 0.17 -7.64
N GLY A 121 0.29 0.16 -8.33
CA GLY A 121 -0.49 -1.05 -8.59
C GLY A 121 0.27 -2.04 -9.48
N HIS A 122 0.93 -1.56 -10.54
CA HIS A 122 1.78 -2.40 -11.38
C HIS A 122 2.95 -3.03 -10.63
N PHE A 123 3.59 -2.30 -9.71
CA PHE A 123 4.68 -2.83 -8.90
C PHE A 123 4.19 -3.94 -7.95
N SER A 124 2.98 -3.79 -7.39
CA SER A 124 2.33 -4.85 -6.60
C SER A 124 2.11 -6.14 -7.41
N ILE A 125 1.66 -6.01 -8.67
CA ILE A 125 1.50 -7.13 -9.60
C ILE A 125 2.87 -7.75 -9.96
N GLU A 126 3.92 -6.95 -10.14
CA GLU A 126 5.26 -7.46 -10.42
C GLU A 126 5.78 -8.39 -9.31
N LEU A 127 5.51 -8.08 -8.04
CA LEU A 127 5.94 -8.90 -6.91
C LEU A 127 5.06 -10.13 -6.66
N PHE A 128 3.73 -9.95 -6.71
CA PHE A 128 2.79 -10.96 -6.22
C PHE A 128 1.89 -11.57 -7.31
N GLY A 129 2.04 -11.16 -8.57
CA GLY A 129 1.23 -11.63 -9.68
C GLY A 129 -0.24 -11.21 -9.55
N GLY A 130 -1.16 -12.04 -10.03
CA GLY A 130 -2.61 -11.81 -9.90
C GLY A 130 -3.17 -10.72 -10.81
N GLU A 131 -4.48 -10.54 -10.74
CA GLU A 131 -5.19 -9.49 -11.48
C GLU A 131 -5.04 -8.12 -10.78
N PRO A 132 -5.18 -7.00 -11.50
CA PRO A 132 -5.30 -5.69 -10.88
C PRO A 132 -6.50 -5.62 -9.93
N GLU A 133 -6.41 -4.75 -8.94
CA GLU A 133 -7.53 -4.46 -8.06
C GLU A 133 -8.70 -3.85 -8.86
N PRO A 134 -9.96 -4.00 -8.40
CA PRO A 134 -11.12 -3.49 -9.13
C PRO A 134 -11.07 -1.99 -9.46
N TRP A 135 -10.39 -1.19 -8.63
CA TRP A 135 -10.21 0.25 -8.84
C TRP A 135 -9.00 0.61 -9.73
N GLU A 136 -8.13 -0.35 -10.02
CA GLU A 136 -7.00 -0.20 -10.95
C GLU A 136 -7.42 -0.50 -12.40
N SER A 137 -8.62 -1.05 -12.60
CA SER A 137 -9.17 -1.39 -13.92
C SER A 137 -10.41 -0.54 -14.23
N LEU A 138 -10.25 0.39 -15.17
CA LEU A 138 -11.34 1.27 -15.61
C LEU A 138 -11.59 1.12 -17.12
N HIS A 139 -12.86 1.17 -17.51
CA HIS A 139 -13.24 1.21 -18.93
C HIS A 139 -12.81 2.54 -19.56
N SER A 140 -12.34 2.51 -20.82
CA SER A 140 -11.90 3.72 -21.53
C SER A 140 -12.96 4.81 -21.56
N ASP A 141 -14.22 4.44 -21.69
CA ASP A 141 -15.36 5.37 -21.75
C ASP A 141 -15.57 6.12 -20.43
N THR A 142 -15.12 5.55 -19.30
CA THR A 142 -15.12 6.23 -17.99
C THR A 142 -14.04 7.31 -17.92
N ILE A 143 -12.89 7.06 -18.57
CA ILE A 143 -11.73 7.95 -18.49
C ILE A 143 -11.76 9.04 -19.58
N GLN A 144 -12.28 8.74 -20.77
CA GLN A 144 -12.30 9.64 -21.93
C GLN A 144 -12.75 11.09 -21.64
N PRO A 145 -13.82 11.33 -20.85
CA PRO A 145 -14.25 12.70 -20.54
C PRO A 145 -13.21 13.54 -19.79
N TYR A 146 -12.24 12.88 -19.15
CA TYR A 146 -11.20 13.50 -18.33
C TYR A 146 -9.85 13.67 -19.06
N TYR A 147 -9.75 13.23 -20.32
CA TYR A 147 -8.49 13.32 -21.08
C TYR A 147 -7.90 14.73 -21.16
N PRO A 148 -8.69 15.82 -21.37
CA PRO A 148 -8.14 17.16 -21.33
C PRO A 148 -7.43 17.47 -19.99
N GLN A 149 -8.06 17.11 -18.87
CA GLN A 149 -7.54 17.34 -17.52
C GLN A 149 -6.30 16.48 -17.19
N MET A 150 -6.08 15.39 -17.92
CA MET A 150 -4.87 14.58 -17.79
C MET A 150 -3.66 15.21 -18.47
N LEU A 151 -3.90 16.06 -19.48
CA LEU A 151 -2.87 16.72 -20.25
C LEU A 151 -2.53 18.12 -19.72
N ASP A 152 -3.33 18.63 -18.79
CA ASP A 152 -3.04 19.86 -18.06
C ASP A 152 -1.80 19.63 -17.17
N VAL A 153 -0.72 20.36 -17.48
CA VAL A 153 0.57 20.39 -16.75
C VAL A 153 0.83 21.76 -16.15
#